data_AF-A0A2G5SYX3-F1
#
_entry.id   AF-A0A2G5SYX3-F1
#
_cell.length_a   1.000
_cell.length_b   1.000
_cell.length_c   1.000
_cell.angle_alpha   90.00
_cell.angle_beta   90.00
_cell.angle_gamma   90.00
#
_symmetry.space_group_name_H-M   'P 1'
#
loop_
_entity.id
_entity.type
_entity.pdbx_description
1 polymer ?
#
loop_
_entity_poly.entity_id
_entity_poly.type
_entity_poly.pdbx_seq_one_letter_code
_entity_poly.pdbx_strand_id
1 'polypeptide(L)'
;MVKILTCTVSLHSAFRNNHINSIHILIVIFSGLLRDDNDVSSKRNYVYYLGVAHARLKQYDTALGYIDILLEIEEGNDQAKRLKEAIKSAMTHDGLIGAAIVGGGALALAGLVAIFTMSRK
;
A
#
# COMPACT_ATOMS: atom_id res chain seq x y z
N MET A 1 15.32 -4.90 -22.96
CA MET A 1 15.23 -3.41 -22.89
C MET A 1 13.85 -2.86 -23.24
N VAL A 2 13.19 -3.28 -24.34
CA VAL A 2 11.87 -2.72 -24.74
C VAL A 2 10.76 -2.96 -23.70
N LYS A 3 10.64 -4.18 -23.14
CA LYS A 3 9.61 -4.53 -22.13
C LYS A 3 9.66 -3.67 -20.85
N ILE A 4 10.87 -3.31 -20.40
CA ILE A 4 11.08 -2.51 -19.19
C ILE A 4 10.62 -1.05 -19.41
N LEU A 5 10.87 -0.49 -20.60
CA LEU A 5 10.47 0.87 -20.96
C LEU A 5 8.96 1.01 -21.15
N THR A 6 8.28 -0.02 -21.69
CA THR A 6 6.81 -0.01 -21.81
C THR A 6 6.14 -0.10 -20.44
N CYS A 7 6.79 -0.79 -19.50
CA CYS A 7 6.30 -0.93 -18.14
C CYS A 7 6.34 0.40 -17.39
N THR A 8 7.44 1.17 -17.46
CA THR A 8 7.56 2.45 -16.75
C THR A 8 6.58 3.52 -17.25
N VAL A 9 6.29 3.57 -18.55
CA VAL A 9 5.33 4.52 -19.14
C VAL A 9 3.88 4.17 -18.79
N SER A 10 3.53 2.87 -18.83
CA SER A 10 2.20 2.40 -18.39
C SER A 10 2.03 2.52 -16.88
N LEU A 11 3.11 2.38 -16.11
CA LEU A 11 3.10 2.58 -14.68
C LEU A 11 2.83 4.04 -14.32
N HIS A 12 3.50 4.98 -14.98
CA HIS A 12 3.34 6.40 -14.68
C HIS A 12 1.91 6.89 -14.92
N SER A 13 1.25 6.43 -15.99
CA SER A 13 -0.15 6.78 -16.27
C SER A 13 -1.15 6.08 -15.35
N ALA A 14 -0.94 4.81 -15.02
CA ALA A 14 -1.75 4.06 -14.05
C ALA A 14 -1.51 4.51 -12.59
N PHE A 15 -0.35 5.09 -12.28
CA PHE A 15 -0.09 5.70 -10.98
C PHE A 15 -0.81 7.04 -10.86
N ARG A 16 -0.75 7.86 -11.91
CA ARG A 16 -1.32 9.21 -11.92
C ARG A 16 -2.84 9.21 -11.89
N ASN A 17 -3.49 8.29 -12.59
CA ASN A 17 -4.94 8.18 -12.57
C ASN A 17 -5.32 7.06 -11.58
N ASN A 18 -6.00 7.39 -10.47
CA ASN A 18 -6.28 6.49 -9.34
C ASN A 18 -7.29 5.35 -9.65
N HIS A 19 -7.23 4.78 -10.86
CA HIS A 19 -8.14 3.73 -11.32
C HIS A 19 -7.74 2.37 -10.76
N ILE A 20 -8.55 1.87 -9.83
CA ILE A 20 -8.44 0.53 -9.21
C ILE A 20 -8.36 -0.57 -10.29
N ASN A 21 -9.16 -0.46 -11.36
CA ASN A 21 -9.15 -1.42 -12.48
C ASN A 21 -7.77 -1.54 -13.17
N SER A 22 -7.07 -0.42 -13.34
CA SER A 22 -5.73 -0.41 -13.93
C SER A 22 -4.71 -1.09 -13.04
N ILE A 23 -4.89 -1.02 -11.71
CA ILE A 23 -4.01 -1.66 -10.73
C ILE A 23 -4.20 -3.18 -10.75
N HIS A 24 -5.43 -3.67 -10.92
CA HIS A 24 -5.67 -5.11 -11.08
C HIS A 24 -5.00 -5.68 -12.35
N ILE A 25 -5.14 -4.98 -13.48
CA ILE A 25 -4.46 -5.35 -14.72
C ILE A 25 -2.93 -5.38 -14.51
N LEU A 26 -2.41 -4.38 -13.79
CA LEU A 26 -1.00 -4.29 -13.47
C LEU A 26 -0.48 -5.50 -12.67
N ILE A 27 -1.23 -5.92 -11.65
CA ILE A 27 -0.90 -7.11 -10.84
C ILE A 27 -0.87 -8.37 -11.69
N VAL A 28 -1.86 -8.54 -12.59
CA VAL A 28 -1.92 -9.70 -13.49
C VAL A 28 -0.71 -9.73 -14.41
N ILE A 29 -0.36 -8.60 -15.02
CA ILE A 29 0.79 -8.50 -15.94
C ILE A 29 2.09 -8.81 -15.20
N PHE A 30 2.34 -8.18 -14.05
CA PHE A 30 3.58 -8.40 -13.31
C PHE A 30 3.70 -9.80 -12.73
N SER A 31 2.59 -10.40 -12.28
CA SER A 31 2.59 -11.78 -11.80
C SER A 31 2.92 -12.77 -12.93
N GLY A 32 2.46 -12.50 -14.15
CA GLY A 32 2.84 -13.27 -15.33
C GLY A 32 4.33 -13.12 -15.66
N LEU A 33 4.83 -11.88 -15.69
CA LEU A 33 6.25 -11.61 -15.96
C LEU A 33 7.18 -12.22 -14.92
N LEU A 34 6.79 -12.22 -13.64
CA LEU A 34 7.57 -12.82 -12.56
C LEU A 34 7.81 -14.33 -12.77
N ARG A 35 6.86 -15.02 -13.40
CA ARG A 35 6.93 -16.46 -13.71
C ARG A 35 7.70 -16.75 -15.00
N ASP A 36 7.58 -15.88 -16.00
CA ASP A 36 8.14 -16.09 -17.34
C ASP A 36 9.61 -15.66 -17.46
N ASP A 37 9.99 -14.56 -16.79
CA ASP A 37 11.36 -14.05 -16.83
C ASP A 37 12.31 -14.87 -15.95
N ASN A 38 13.57 -15.03 -16.39
CA ASN A 38 14.63 -15.69 -15.60
C ASN A 38 15.62 -14.69 -14.98
N ASP A 39 15.54 -13.42 -15.35
CA ASP A 39 16.45 -12.38 -14.84
C ASP A 39 16.07 -11.93 -13.41
N VAL A 40 16.94 -12.21 -12.45
CA VAL A 40 16.80 -11.84 -11.04
C VAL A 40 16.67 -10.32 -10.85
N SER A 41 17.37 -9.52 -11.66
CA SER A 41 17.34 -8.06 -11.56
C SER A 41 15.97 -7.49 -11.95
N SER A 42 15.34 -8.09 -12.96
CA SER A 42 14.00 -7.71 -13.40
C SER A 42 12.91 -8.20 -12.45
N LYS A 43 13.06 -9.42 -11.90
CA LYS A 43 12.15 -9.97 -10.87
C LYS A 43 12.06 -9.08 -9.65
N ARG A 44 13.20 -8.58 -9.19
CA ARG A 44 13.27 -7.61 -8.09
C ARG A 44 12.37 -6.39 -8.32
N ASN A 45 12.43 -5.80 -9.50
CA ASN A 45 11.62 -4.64 -9.85
C ASN A 45 10.13 -5.00 -9.90
N TYR A 46 9.77 -6.19 -10.39
CA TYR A 46 8.39 -6.67 -10.39
C TYR A 46 7.83 -6.86 -8.99
N VAL A 47 8.61 -7.44 -8.08
CA VAL A 47 8.25 -7.60 -6.66
C VAL A 47 8.01 -6.24 -6.00
N TYR A 48 8.88 -5.25 -6.24
CA TYR A 48 8.68 -3.89 -5.76
C TYR A 48 7.33 -3.31 -6.24
N TYR A 49 7.03 -3.41 -7.54
CA TYR A 49 5.79 -2.86 -8.09
C TYR A 49 4.53 -3.63 -7.68
N LEU A 50 4.63 -4.94 -7.47
CA LEU A 50 3.53 -5.73 -6.89
C LEU A 50 3.23 -5.26 -5.47
N GLY A 51 4.25 -5.01 -4.64
CA GLY A 51 4.09 -4.42 -3.31
C GLY A 51 3.35 -3.08 -3.35
N VAL A 52 3.74 -2.17 -4.26
CA VAL A 52 3.05 -0.89 -4.43
C VAL A 52 1.60 -1.07 -4.90
N ALA A 53 1.34 -1.96 -5.86
CA ALA A 53 0.00 -2.22 -6.38
C ALA A 53 -0.95 -2.73 -5.29
N HIS A 54 -0.50 -3.72 -4.50
CA HIS A 54 -1.28 -4.25 -3.38
C HIS A 54 -1.50 -3.21 -2.26
N ALA A 55 -0.51 -2.37 -1.98
CA ALA A 55 -0.65 -1.28 -1.01
C ALA A 55 -1.76 -0.29 -1.41
N ARG A 56 -1.88 0.03 -2.72
CA ARG A 56 -2.96 0.90 -3.22
C ARG A 56 -4.34 0.25 -3.17
N LEU A 57 -4.42 -1.07 -3.27
CA LEU A 57 -5.65 -1.84 -3.06
C LEU A 57 -5.99 -2.04 -1.58
N LYS A 58 -5.23 -1.42 -0.66
CA LYS A 58 -5.33 -1.60 0.81
C LYS A 58 -5.13 -3.04 1.27
N GLN A 59 -4.47 -3.86 0.45
CA GLN A 59 -4.06 -5.22 0.81
C GLN A 59 -2.68 -5.15 1.48
N TYR A 60 -2.65 -4.58 2.67
CA TYR A 60 -1.40 -4.22 3.36
C TYR A 60 -0.55 -5.44 3.72
N ASP A 61 -1.16 -6.54 4.15
CA ASP A 61 -0.43 -7.78 4.52
C ASP A 61 0.35 -8.33 3.32
N THR A 62 -0.32 -8.46 2.17
CA THR A 62 0.30 -8.92 0.93
C THR A 62 1.39 -7.95 0.46
N ALA A 63 1.14 -6.64 0.57
CA ALA A 63 2.11 -5.62 0.19
C ALA A 63 3.38 -5.69 1.04
N LEU A 64 3.23 -5.83 2.38
CA LEU A 64 4.36 -5.99 3.29
C LEU A 64 5.15 -7.26 3.01
N GLY A 65 4.49 -8.38 2.73
CA GLY A 65 5.15 -9.63 2.38
C GLY A 65 6.06 -9.49 1.15
N TYR A 66 5.61 -8.82 0.09
CA TYR A 66 6.44 -8.56 -1.09
C TYR A 66 7.66 -7.69 -0.77
N ILE A 67 7.48 -6.64 0.03
CA ILE A 67 8.58 -5.72 0.38
C ILE A 67 9.55 -6.36 1.37
N ASP A 68 9.09 -7.24 2.26
CA ASP A 68 9.95 -7.98 3.19
C ASP A 68 10.85 -8.95 2.43
N ILE A 69 10.32 -9.73 1.48
CA ILE A 69 11.11 -10.59 0.59
C ILE A 69 12.12 -9.75 -0.20
N LEU A 70 11.73 -8.57 -0.68
CA LEU A 70 12.63 -7.68 -1.40
C LEU A 70 13.79 -7.19 -0.51
N LEU A 71 13.50 -6.86 0.75
CA LEU A 71 14.50 -6.41 1.71
C LEU A 71 15.42 -7.53 2.19
N GLU A 72 14.95 -8.78 2.24
CA GLU A 72 15.81 -9.95 2.51
C GLU A 72 16.86 -10.15 1.41
N ILE A 73 16.51 -9.83 0.15
CA ILE A 73 17.43 -9.92 -0.98
C ILE A 73 18.34 -8.68 -1.05
N GLU A 74 17.80 -7.50 -0.75
CA GLU A 74 18.50 -6.22 -0.79
C GLU A 74 18.31 -5.37 0.46
N GLU A 75 19.01 -5.75 1.54
CA GLU A 75 18.92 -5.05 2.83
C GLU A 75 19.36 -3.58 2.76
N GLY A 76 20.14 -3.20 1.75
CA GLY A 76 20.62 -1.84 1.49
C GLY A 76 19.65 -0.93 0.73
N ASN A 77 18.46 -1.41 0.36
CA ASN A 77 17.54 -0.65 -0.47
C ASN A 77 16.69 0.34 0.37
N ASP A 78 17.16 1.58 0.48
CA ASP A 78 16.46 2.65 1.21
C ASP A 78 15.09 2.99 0.61
N GLN A 79 14.88 2.78 -0.70
CA GLN A 79 13.58 3.00 -1.34
C GLN A 79 12.55 1.99 -0.85
N ALA A 80 12.93 0.71 -0.76
CA ALA A 80 12.08 -0.36 -0.24
C ALA A 80 11.75 -0.15 1.25
N LYS A 81 12.73 0.30 2.05
CA LYS A 81 12.49 0.65 3.47
C LYS A 81 11.47 1.77 3.63
N ARG A 82 11.63 2.87 2.87
CA ARG A 82 10.68 3.98 2.87
C ARG A 82 9.28 3.55 2.45
N LEU A 83 9.19 2.66 1.45
CA LEU A 83 7.90 2.10 1.03
C LEU A 83 7.26 1.25 2.13
N LYS A 84 8.03 0.39 2.82
CA LYS A 84 7.56 -0.39 3.96
C LYS A 84 7.00 0.50 5.07
N GLU A 85 7.71 1.57 5.42
CA GLU A 85 7.25 2.55 6.41
C GLU A 85 5.98 3.27 5.98
N ALA A 86 5.90 3.67 4.71
CA ALA A 86 4.70 4.33 4.16
C ALA A 86 3.47 3.40 4.20
N ILE A 87 3.65 2.12 3.85
CA ILE A 87 2.60 1.09 3.92
C ILE A 87 2.13 0.90 5.37
N LYS A 88 3.07 0.76 6.32
CA LYS A 88 2.74 0.62 7.74
C LYS A 88 1.97 1.83 8.27
N SER A 89 2.40 3.04 7.90
CA SER A 89 1.73 4.28 8.29
C SER A 89 0.30 4.37 7.72
N ALA A 90 0.11 3.98 6.45
CA ALA A 90 -1.22 3.93 5.85
C ALA A 90 -2.12 2.89 6.52
N MET A 91 -1.58 1.70 6.84
CA MET A 91 -2.30 0.62 7.53
C MET A 91 -2.75 1.04 8.93
N THR A 92 -1.88 1.70 9.72
CA THR A 92 -2.23 2.17 11.06
C THR A 92 -3.26 3.29 11.02
N HIS A 93 -3.13 4.23 10.08
CA HIS A 93 -4.07 5.32 9.89
C HIS A 93 -5.47 4.82 9.50
N ASP A 94 -5.56 3.93 8.51
CA ASP A 94 -6.83 3.35 8.07
C ASP A 94 -7.44 2.45 9.15
N GLY A 95 -6.62 1.70 9.89
CA GLY A 95 -7.04 0.91 11.04
C GLY A 95 -7.58 1.77 12.19
N LEU A 96 -6.95 2.91 12.47
CA LEU A 96 -7.40 3.87 13.49
C LEU A 96 -8.72 4.53 13.10
N ILE A 97 -8.89 4.93 11.84
CA ILE A 97 -10.16 5.47 11.33
C ILE A 97 -11.26 4.42 11.43
N GLY A 98 -11.00 3.18 11.00
CA GLY A 98 -11.96 2.08 11.11
C GLY A 98 -12.35 1.81 12.57
N ALA A 99 -11.37 1.80 13.47
CA ALA A 99 -11.60 1.62 14.91
C ALA A 99 -12.39 2.78 15.52
N ALA A 100 -12.16 4.03 15.09
CA ALA A 100 -12.93 5.19 15.56
C ALA A 100 -14.40 5.13 15.10
N ILE A 101 -14.66 4.62 13.89
CA ILE A 101 -16.02 4.43 13.37
C ILE A 101 -16.73 3.32 14.15
N VAL A 102 -16.10 2.15 14.30
CA VAL A 102 -16.70 0.98 14.98
C VAL A 102 -16.79 1.19 16.49
N GLY A 103 -15.80 1.84 17.09
CA GLY A 103 -15.72 2.14 18.52
C GLY A 103 -16.57 3.33 18.97
N GLY A 104 -17.26 4.01 18.04
CA GLY A 104 -18.17 5.11 18.37
C GLY A 104 -17.45 6.35 18.86
N GLY A 105 -16.52 6.92 18.07
CA GLY A 105 -15.85 8.19 18.37
C GLY A 105 -16.80 9.36 18.69
N ALA A 106 -18.08 9.26 18.32
CA ALA A 106 -19.14 10.18 18.73
C ALA A 106 -19.36 10.24 20.27
N LEU A 107 -19.08 9.16 21.01
CA LEU A 107 -19.24 9.11 22.46
C LEU A 107 -18.26 10.04 23.19
N ALA A 108 -17.08 10.28 22.64
CA ALA A 108 -16.11 11.20 23.25
C ALA A 108 -16.60 12.66 23.22
N LEU A 109 -17.28 13.08 22.14
CA LEU A 109 -17.87 14.41 22.04
C LEU A 109 -19.16 14.53 22.84
N ALA A 110 -20.02 13.49 22.82
CA ALA A 110 -21.23 13.47 23.64
C ALA A 110 -20.92 13.50 25.15
N GLY A 111 -19.87 12.81 25.59
CA GLY A 111 -19.42 12.82 26.99
C GLY A 111 -19.00 14.21 27.47
N LEU A 112 -18.22 14.95 26.67
CA LEU A 112 -17.80 16.31 27.04
C LEU A 112 -18.98 17.30 27.07
N VAL A 113 -19.91 17.20 26.12
CA VAL A 113 -21.12 18.06 26.12
C VAL A 113 -22.05 17.70 27.28
N ALA A 114 -22.22 16.42 27.61
CA ALA A 114 -23.01 15.98 28.76
C ALA A 114 -22.38 16.46 30.09
N ILE A 115 -21.06 16.37 30.25
CA ILE A 115 -20.36 16.89 31.44
C ILE A 115 -20.51 18.42 31.54
N PHE A 116 -20.35 19.15 30.42
CA PHE A 116 -20.46 20.60 30.42
C PHE A 116 -21.89 21.09 30.67
N THR A 117 -22.90 20.38 30.14
CA THR A 117 -24.31 20.69 30.37
C THR A 117 -24.78 20.28 31.76
N MET A 118 -24.25 19.18 32.32
CA MET A 118 -24.55 18.75 33.69
C MET A 118 -23.89 19.67 34.74
N SER A 119 -22.73 20.24 34.46
CA SER A 119 -22.09 21.25 35.34
C SER A 119 -22.81 22.61 35.36
N ARG A 120 -23.81 22.84 34.51
CA ARG A 120 -24.61 24.08 34.46
C ARG A 120 -25.98 24.00 35.16
N LYS A 121 -26.28 22.91 35.85
CA LYS A 121 -27.51 22.74 36.63
C LYS A 121 -27.19 22.67 38.11
#